data_AF-A0A534C6Q2-F1
#
_entry.id   AF-A0A534C6Q2-F1
#
_cell.length_a   1.000
_cell.length_b   1.000
_cell.length_c   1.000
_cell.angle_alpha   90.00
_cell.angle_beta   90.00
_cell.angle_gamma   90.00
#
_symmetry.space_group_name_H-M   'P 1'
#
loop_
_entity.id
_entity.type
_entity.pdbx_description
1 polymer ?
#
loop_
_entity_poly.entity_id
_entity_poly.type
_entity_poly.pdbx_seq_one_letter_code
_entity_poly.pdbx_strand_id
1 'polypeptide(L)' 'DELEDYMAENAAEQTLRTIISWGRYAEVFAYDDHRQAFSLENPA' A
#
# COMPACT_ATOMS: atom_id res chain seq x y z
N ASP A 1 -3.56 7.66 12.00
CA ASP A 1 -2.56 8.44 11.28
C ASP A 1 -2.59 8.03 9.83
N GLU A 2 -2.83 9.01 8.97
CA GLU A 2 -2.84 8.87 7.52
C GLU A 2 -1.55 9.44 6.94
N LEU A 3 -1.18 9.04 5.72
CA LEU A 3 0.02 9.62 5.06
C LEU A 3 -0.16 11.12 4.83
N GLU A 4 -1.39 11.56 4.57
CA GLU A 4 -1.77 12.96 4.35
C GLU A 4 -1.52 13.86 5.57
N ASP A 5 -1.44 13.28 6.78
CA ASP A 5 -1.07 14.02 7.99
C ASP A 5 0.39 14.55 7.93
N TYR A 6 1.23 13.98 7.06
CA TYR A 6 2.67 14.23 6.98
C TYR A 6 3.15 14.71 5.61
N MET A 7 2.35 14.58 4.55
CA MET A 7 2.71 14.98 3.20
C MET A 7 1.49 15.41 2.38
N ALA A 8 1.71 16.12 1.28
CA ALA A 8 0.64 16.51 0.37
C ALA A 8 -0.10 15.27 -0.18
N GLU A 9 -1.40 15.39 -0.43
CA GLU A 9 -2.29 14.32 -0.91
C GLU A 9 -1.71 13.54 -2.11
N ASN A 10 -1.21 14.26 -3.12
CA ASN A 10 -0.59 13.64 -4.29
C ASN A 10 0.68 12.83 -3.96
N ALA A 11 1.46 13.30 -2.98
CA ALA A 11 2.66 12.61 -2.51
C ALA A 11 2.29 11.38 -1.68
N ALA A 12 1.24 11.48 -0.86
CA ALA A 12 0.70 10.36 -0.09
C ALA A 12 0.21 9.23 -0.99
N GLU A 13 -0.59 9.56 -2.02
CA GLU A 13 -1.07 8.58 -3.00
C GLU A 13 0.10 7.92 -3.73
N GLN A 14 1.05 8.71 -4.23
CA GLN A 14 2.19 8.18 -4.98
C GLN A 14 3.05 7.28 -4.09
N THR A 15 3.31 7.67 -2.84
CA THR A 15 4.05 6.88 -1.88
C THR A 15 3.37 5.54 -1.59
N LEU A 16 2.05 5.56 -1.34
CA LEU A 16 1.27 4.35 -1.08
C LEU A 16 1.34 3.39 -2.28
N ARG A 17 1.12 3.89 -3.50
CA ARG A 17 1.23 3.09 -4.74
C ARG A 17 2.62 2.50 -4.92
N THR A 18 3.67 3.26 -4.61
CA THR A 18 5.06 2.80 -4.70
C THR A 18 5.31 1.67 -3.70
N ILE A 19 4.91 1.80 -2.44
CA ILE A 19 5.11 0.76 -1.41
C ILE A 19 4.32 -0.50 -1.77
N ILE A 20 3.07 -0.39 -2.23
CA ILE A 20 2.28 -1.55 -2.68
C ILE A 20 2.98 -2.29 -3.83
N SER A 21 3.51 -1.56 -4.81
CA SER A 21 4.17 -2.14 -5.97
C SER A 21 5.44 -2.90 -5.58
N TRP A 22 6.30 -2.28 -4.77
CA TRP A 22 7.53 -2.92 -4.30
C TRP A 22 7.26 -4.09 -3.34
N GLY A 23 6.28 -3.93 -2.44
CA GLY A 23 5.89 -4.98 -1.51
C GLY A 23 5.33 -6.22 -2.20
N ARG A 24 4.50 -6.04 -3.24
CA ARG A 24 4.00 -7.13 -4.09
C ARG A 24 5.15 -7.81 -4.86
N TYR A 25 6.07 -7.04 -5.44
CA TYR A 25 7.24 -7.60 -6.15
C TYR A 25 8.15 -8.42 -5.23
N ALA A 26 8.33 -7.97 -3.99
CA ALA A 26 9.16 -8.65 -2.99
C ALA A 26 8.40 -9.72 -2.18
N GLU A 27 7.11 -9.95 -2.47
CA GLU A 27 6.23 -10.87 -1.73
C GLU A 27 6.21 -10.61 -0.20
N VAL A 28 6.34 -9.35 0.22
CA VAL A 28 6.38 -8.96 1.65
C VAL A 28 5.00 -8.99 2.29
N PHE A 29 3.97 -8.67 1.51
CA PHE A 29 2.56 -8.67 1.91
C PHE A 29 1.65 -8.84 0.69
N ALA A 30 0.40 -9.21 0.95
CA ALA A 30 -0.71 -9.07 0.02
C ALA A 30 -1.40 -7.72 0.18
N TYR A 31 -2.01 -7.22 -0.90
CA TYR A 31 -2.81 -6.01 -0.86
C TYR A 31 -4.11 -6.22 -1.65
N ASP A 32 -5.26 -6.00 -1.00
CA ASP A 32 -6.60 -6.04 -1.61
C ASP A 32 -7.02 -4.62 -2.02
N ASP A 33 -7.11 -4.38 -3.34
CA ASP A 33 -7.47 -3.08 -3.88
C ASP A 33 -8.93 -2.68 -3.58
N HIS A 34 -9.84 -3.64 -3.43
CA HIS A 34 -11.25 -3.37 -3.14
C HIS A 34 -11.48 -2.99 -1.68
N ARG A 35 -10.74 -3.64 -0.77
CA ARG A 35 -10.83 -3.41 0.68
C ARG A 35 -9.80 -2.40 1.19
N GLN A 36 -8.85 -2.01 0.34
CA GLN A 36 -7.69 -1.17 0.69
C GLN A 36 -6.97 -1.71 1.93
N ALA A 37 -6.77 -3.03 1.97
CA ALA A 37 -6.29 -3.74 3.15
C ALA A 37 -5.03 -4.56 2.84
N PHE A 38 -4.09 -4.54 3.77
CA PHE A 38 -2.89 -5.36 3.74
C PHE A 38 -3.10 -6.65 4.52
N SER A 39 -2.53 -7.77 4.04
CA SER A 39 -2.43 -9.00 4.82
C SER A 39 -1.07 -9.67 4.61
N LEU A 40 -0.68 -10.51 5.56
CA LEU A 40 0.51 -11.36 5.44
C LEU A 40 0.18 -12.73 4.82
N GLU A 41 -1.10 -12.98 4.56
CA GLU A 41 -1.57 -14.20 3.93
C GLU A 41 -1.61 -14.00 2.43
N ASN A 42 -1.14 -14.98 1.66
CA ASN A 42 -1.19 -14.93 0.21
C ASN A 42 -2.66 -14.86 -0.23
N PRO A 43 -3.08 -13.89 -1.07
CA PRO A 43 -4.44 -13.86 -1.54
C PRO A 43 -4.62 -15.05 -2.49
N ALA A 44 -5.54 -15.97 -2.13
CA ALA A 44 -5.90 -17.12 -2.94
C ALA A 44 -6.59 -16.72 -4.25
#